data_AF-A0A5C5RN37-F1
#
_entry.id   AF-A0A5C5RN37-F1
#
_cell.length_a   1.000
_cell.length_b   1.000
_cell.length_c   1.000
_cell.angle_alpha   90.00
_cell.angle_beta   90.00
_cell.angle_gamma   90.00
#
_symmetry.space_group_name_H-M   'P 1'
#
loop_
_entity.id
_entity.type
_entity.pdbx_description
1 polymer ?
#
loop_
_entity_poly.entity_id
_entity_poly.type
_entity_poly.pdbx_seq_one_letter_code
_entity_poly.pdbx_strand_id
1 'polypeptide(L)'
;MNSSDVPEGTPWWIGVIFLFLVGGGGGGALLLRSGMAQVPGIWGALARRRQEKAEQRRKAEEESPSERVTNAEIKRLEKRYNELARDYEEDKRKADERAEAQERRAEAQERRLDDLERRITVANNRFFVLLGYTRLVIDVVRRLDANHPLPEVPPDLQEWLGHG
;
A
#
# COMPACT_ATOMS: atom_id res chain seq x y z
N MET A 1 -22.04 17.21 -85.35
CA MET A 1 -21.32 18.35 -85.94
C MET A 1 -19.84 18.10 -85.71
N ASN A 2 -19.06 18.24 -86.78
CA ASN A 2 -17.66 17.86 -86.87
C ASN A 2 -16.76 18.66 -85.93
N SER A 3 -15.72 17.97 -85.49
CA SER A 3 -14.57 18.46 -84.75
C SER A 3 -13.65 19.31 -85.64
N SER A 4 -13.87 20.61 -85.71
CA SER A 4 -12.87 21.56 -86.22
C SER A 4 -13.40 22.98 -86.09
N ASP A 5 -13.20 23.60 -84.92
CA ASP A 5 -13.18 25.07 -84.76
C ASP A 5 -12.58 25.41 -83.38
N VAL A 6 -11.35 24.94 -83.14
CA VAL A 6 -10.49 25.52 -82.11
C VAL A 6 -9.27 26.09 -82.83
N PRO A 7 -9.00 27.41 -82.73
CA PRO A 7 -7.95 28.07 -83.48
C PRO A 7 -6.58 27.45 -83.24
N GLU A 8 -5.89 27.15 -84.33
CA GLU A 8 -4.48 26.75 -84.36
C GLU A 8 -3.64 27.86 -83.72
N GLY A 9 -3.09 27.60 -82.53
CA GLY A 9 -2.31 28.56 -81.75
C GLY A 9 -2.70 28.69 -80.28
N THR A 10 -3.74 27.99 -79.82
CA THR A 10 -4.12 27.98 -78.40
C THR A 10 -3.07 27.21 -77.58
N PRO A 11 -2.38 27.83 -76.60
CA PRO A 11 -1.44 27.12 -75.75
C PRO A 11 -2.13 26.00 -74.96
N TRP A 12 -1.49 24.84 -74.85
CA TRP A 12 -2.05 23.62 -74.23
C TRP A 12 -2.62 23.83 -72.82
N TRP A 13 -2.13 24.82 -72.08
CA TRP A 13 -2.60 25.16 -70.73
C TRP A 13 -3.98 25.83 -70.69
N ILE A 14 -4.44 26.50 -71.76
CA ILE A 14 -5.79 27.10 -71.81
C ILE A 14 -6.86 26.00 -71.89
N GLY A 15 -6.57 24.89 -72.60
CA GLY A 15 -7.43 23.70 -72.60
C GLY A 15 -7.57 23.07 -71.22
N VAL A 16 -6.50 23.09 -70.40
CA VAL A 16 -6.51 22.57 -69.02
C VAL A 16 -7.37 23.46 -68.10
N ILE A 17 -7.33 24.77 -68.28
CA ILE A 17 -8.15 25.71 -67.50
C ILE A 17 -9.63 25.51 -67.82
N PHE A 18 -10.00 25.34 -69.08
CA PHE A 18 -11.40 25.08 -69.48
C PHE A 18 -11.94 23.77 -68.89
N LEU A 19 -11.08 22.75 -68.80
CA LEU A 19 -11.41 21.45 -68.21
C LEU A 19 -11.63 21.54 -66.69
N PHE A 20 -10.97 22.49 -66.00
CA PHE A 20 -11.17 22.77 -64.58
C PHE A 20 -12.32 23.75 -64.28
N LEU A 21 -12.65 24.68 -65.19
CA LEU A 21 -13.62 25.75 -64.94
C LEU A 21 -15.08 25.36 -65.30
N VAL A 22 -15.28 24.50 -66.30
CA VAL A 22 -16.62 24.07 -66.76
C VAL A 22 -16.95 22.65 -66.29
N GLY A 23 -15.93 21.84 -65.99
CA GLY A 23 -16.06 20.49 -65.45
C GLY A 23 -16.04 20.45 -63.93
N GLY A 24 -17.08 20.99 -63.28
CA GLY A 24 -17.30 20.79 -61.85
C GLY A 24 -17.34 19.30 -61.51
N GLY A 25 -16.44 18.88 -60.61
CA GLY A 25 -16.52 17.64 -59.85
C GLY A 25 -16.30 16.33 -60.63
N GLY A 26 -15.08 15.77 -60.56
CA GLY A 26 -14.91 14.33 -60.84
C GLY A 26 -13.59 13.86 -61.45
N GLY A 27 -12.68 14.75 -61.83
CA GLY A 27 -11.47 14.39 -62.59
C GLY A 27 -10.23 13.99 -61.79
N GLY A 28 -10.25 14.03 -60.46
CA GLY A 28 -9.10 13.73 -59.60
C GLY A 28 -9.10 12.33 -58.97
N ALA A 29 -9.99 11.43 -59.39
CA ALA A 29 -10.24 10.15 -58.71
C ALA A 29 -9.67 8.90 -59.43
N LEU A 30 -8.93 9.06 -60.52
CA LEU A 30 -8.49 7.92 -61.35
C LEU A 30 -6.98 7.63 -61.35
N LEU A 31 -6.17 8.34 -60.56
CA LEU A 31 -4.75 8.02 -60.33
C LEU A 31 -4.41 7.70 -58.86
N LEU A 32 -5.40 7.27 -58.07
CA LEU A 32 -5.22 6.75 -56.70
C LEU A 32 -5.96 5.43 -56.46
N ARG A 33 -6.28 4.67 -57.53
CA ARG A 33 -7.03 3.40 -57.45
C ARG A 33 -6.16 2.14 -57.54
N SER A 34 -4.96 2.20 -56.95
CA SER A 34 -4.15 1.00 -56.65
C SER A 34 -3.26 1.31 -55.45
N GLY A 35 -3.81 1.29 -54.23
CA GLY A 35 -2.97 1.52 -53.04
C GLY A 35 -3.68 1.87 -51.74
N MET A 36 -4.99 2.08 -51.69
CA MET A 36 -5.72 2.11 -50.41
C MET A 36 -6.13 0.69 -50.01
N ALA A 37 -5.13 -0.17 -49.88
CA ALA A 37 -5.25 -1.31 -48.99
C ALA A 37 -5.65 -0.74 -47.63
N GLN A 38 -6.68 -1.32 -47.00
CA GLN A 38 -6.90 -1.20 -45.58
C GLN A 38 -5.54 -1.30 -44.90
N VAL A 39 -5.02 -0.22 -44.30
CA VAL A 39 -3.97 -0.34 -43.29
C VAL A 39 -4.73 -0.56 -41.99
N PRO A 40 -4.96 -1.81 -41.56
CA PRO A 40 -5.73 -2.08 -40.38
C PRO A 40 -4.83 -1.83 -39.17
N GLY A 41 -5.34 -1.12 -38.17
CA GLY A 41 -4.70 -1.03 -36.86
C GLY A 41 -4.21 0.37 -36.48
N ILE A 42 -3.15 0.89 -37.10
CA ILE A 42 -2.40 2.02 -36.53
C ILE A 42 -3.01 3.39 -36.89
N TRP A 43 -3.31 3.64 -38.16
CA TRP A 43 -3.90 4.92 -38.60
C TRP A 43 -5.35 5.08 -38.15
N GLY A 44 -6.14 3.99 -38.14
CA GLY A 44 -7.48 3.98 -37.58
C GLY A 44 -7.52 4.18 -36.06
N ALA A 45 -6.52 3.67 -35.32
CA ALA A 45 -6.37 3.98 -33.89
C ALA A 45 -5.95 5.43 -33.65
N LEU A 46 -5.10 6.00 -34.51
CA LEU A 46 -4.69 7.40 -34.44
C LEU A 46 -5.85 8.35 -34.77
N ALA A 47 -6.68 8.01 -35.76
CA ALA A 47 -7.88 8.75 -36.13
C ALA A 47 -8.92 8.72 -35.00
N ARG A 48 -9.17 7.55 -34.39
CA ARG A 48 -10.04 7.42 -33.22
C ARG A 48 -9.54 8.22 -32.01
N ARG A 49 -8.24 8.18 -31.71
CA ARG A 49 -7.64 9.04 -30.67
C ARG A 49 -7.79 10.53 -30.96
N ARG A 50 -7.71 10.95 -32.22
CA ARG A 50 -7.93 12.36 -32.61
C ARG A 50 -9.40 12.75 -32.49
N GLN A 51 -10.33 11.86 -32.85
CA GLN A 51 -11.76 12.07 -32.67
C GLN A 51 -12.14 12.13 -31.19
N GLU A 52 -11.66 11.21 -30.35
CA GLU A 52 -11.84 11.25 -28.89
C GLU A 52 -11.31 12.55 -28.29
N LYS A 53 -10.13 13.01 -28.72
CA LYS A 53 -9.58 14.31 -28.29
C LYS A 53 -10.41 15.50 -28.80
N ALA A 54 -10.97 15.43 -30.00
CA ALA A 54 -11.81 16.48 -30.55
C ALA A 54 -13.17 16.54 -29.84
N GLU A 55 -13.77 15.40 -29.51
CA GLU A 55 -15.00 15.29 -28.72
C GLU A 55 -14.79 15.76 -27.28
N GLN A 56 -13.66 15.39 -26.65
CA GLN A 56 -13.30 15.91 -25.33
C GLN A 56 -13.11 17.43 -25.34
N ARG A 57 -12.52 17.99 -26.41
CA ARG A 57 -12.39 19.43 -26.59
C ARG A 57 -13.73 20.13 -26.80
N ARG A 58 -14.63 19.53 -27.58
CA ARG A 58 -16.01 20.05 -27.75
C ARG A 58 -16.80 20.04 -26.45
N LYS A 59 -16.71 18.95 -25.67
CA LYS A 59 -17.31 18.89 -24.34
C LYS A 59 -16.71 19.92 -23.37
N ALA A 60 -15.42 20.20 -23.48
CA ALA A 60 -14.76 21.25 -22.70
C ALA A 60 -15.09 22.68 -23.20
N GLU A 61 -15.49 22.84 -24.46
CA GLU A 61 -16.00 24.10 -25.04
C GLU A 61 -17.48 24.34 -24.64
N GLU A 62 -18.24 23.29 -24.33
CA GLU A 62 -19.63 23.37 -23.84
C GLU A 62 -19.71 23.66 -22.32
N GLU A 63 -18.64 23.45 -21.55
CA GLU A 63 -18.61 23.76 -20.12
C GLU A 63 -18.60 25.27 -19.86
N SER A 64 -19.58 25.73 -19.10
CA SER A 64 -19.61 27.10 -18.60
C SER A 64 -18.34 27.42 -17.78
N PRO A 65 -17.80 28.66 -17.82
CA PRO A 65 -16.69 29.07 -16.96
C PRO A 65 -16.92 28.76 -15.47
N SER A 66 -18.16 28.82 -14.98
CA SER A 66 -18.51 28.48 -13.60
C SER A 66 -18.41 26.97 -13.31
N GLU A 67 -18.75 26.12 -14.28
CA GLU A 67 -18.67 24.67 -14.17
C GLU A 67 -17.21 24.22 -14.12
N ARG A 68 -16.34 24.83 -14.93
CA ARG A 68 -14.90 24.57 -14.88
C ARG A 68 -14.27 24.86 -13.52
N VAL A 69 -14.65 25.98 -12.91
CA VAL A 69 -14.18 26.33 -11.55
C VAL A 69 -14.70 25.33 -10.53
N THR A 70 -15.98 24.97 -10.61
CA THR A 70 -16.61 24.01 -9.70
C THR A 70 -15.98 22.62 -9.83
N ASN A 71 -15.77 22.12 -11.05
CA ASN A 71 -15.13 20.83 -11.32
C ASN A 71 -13.67 20.82 -10.83
N ALA A 72 -12.94 21.94 -10.97
CA ALA A 72 -11.60 22.07 -10.42
C ALA A 72 -11.60 22.05 -8.88
N GLU A 73 -12.61 22.67 -8.25
CA GLU A 73 -12.78 22.67 -6.80
C GLU A 73 -13.13 21.27 -6.27
N ILE A 74 -14.08 20.58 -6.91
CA ILE A 74 -14.47 19.19 -6.60
C ILE A 74 -13.24 18.29 -6.67
N LYS A 75 -12.46 18.39 -7.75
CA LYS A 75 -11.25 17.59 -7.92
C LYS A 75 -10.20 17.87 -6.84
N ARG A 76 -10.08 19.12 -6.38
CA ARG A 76 -9.19 19.49 -5.27
C ARG A 76 -9.67 18.90 -3.95
N LEU A 77 -10.98 18.94 -3.69
CA LEU A 77 -11.58 18.36 -2.48
C LEU A 77 -11.45 16.84 -2.47
N GLU A 78 -11.74 16.18 -3.58
CA GLU A 78 -11.60 14.74 -3.74
C GLU A 78 -10.16 14.30 -3.49
N LYS A 79 -9.18 15.03 -4.05
CA LYS A 79 -7.77 14.77 -3.79
C LYS A 79 -7.44 14.88 -2.29
N ARG A 80 -7.87 15.95 -1.61
CA ARG A 80 -7.63 16.14 -0.17
C ARG A 80 -8.31 15.06 0.67
N TYR A 81 -9.52 14.66 0.30
CA TYR A 81 -10.25 13.62 1.00
C TYR A 81 -9.55 12.26 0.86
N ASN A 82 -9.08 11.93 -0.34
CA ASN A 82 -8.34 10.70 -0.61
C ASN A 82 -6.98 10.67 0.12
N GLU A 83 -6.29 11.82 0.17
CA GLU A 83 -5.07 11.97 0.98
C GLU A 83 -5.37 11.73 2.47
N LEU A 84 -6.40 12.39 3.01
CA LEU A 84 -6.79 12.23 4.41
C LEU A 84 -7.23 10.81 4.76
N ALA A 85 -8.00 10.16 3.87
CA ALA A 85 -8.43 8.78 4.06
C ALA A 85 -7.22 7.83 4.12
N ARG A 86 -6.23 8.05 3.25
CA ARG A 86 -4.99 7.27 3.23
C ARG A 86 -4.16 7.50 4.49
N ASP A 87 -4.03 8.75 4.94
CA ASP A 87 -3.32 9.08 6.18
C ASP A 87 -3.99 8.42 7.39
N TYR A 88 -5.32 8.43 7.45
CA TYR A 88 -6.08 7.76 8.49
C TYR A 88 -5.87 6.24 8.50
N GLU A 89 -5.87 5.59 7.33
CA GLU A 89 -5.59 4.16 7.22
C GLU A 89 -4.16 3.83 7.68
N GLU A 90 -3.18 4.67 7.33
CA GLU A 90 -1.80 4.48 7.75
C GLU A 90 -1.63 4.67 9.26
N ASP A 91 -2.27 5.69 9.83
CA ASP A 91 -2.24 5.95 11.27
C ASP A 91 -2.95 4.84 12.06
N LYS A 92 -4.08 4.35 11.56
CA LYS A 92 -4.78 3.20 12.14
C LYS A 92 -3.88 1.96 12.14
N ARG A 93 -3.24 1.64 11.00
CA ARG A 93 -2.30 0.51 10.93
C ARG A 93 -1.15 0.66 11.93
N LYS A 94 -0.55 1.85 12.05
CA LYS A 94 0.51 2.12 13.04
C LYS A 94 -0.01 2.00 14.47
N ALA A 95 -1.24 2.39 14.75
CA ALA A 95 -1.84 2.25 16.06
C ALA A 95 -2.04 0.77 16.42
N ASP A 96 -2.56 -0.03 15.49
CA ASP A 96 -2.76 -1.48 15.65
C ASP A 96 -1.40 -2.18 15.89
N GLU A 97 -0.38 -1.88 15.09
CA GLU A 97 0.98 -2.41 15.28
C GLU A 97 1.57 -2.05 16.66
N ARG A 98 1.33 -0.82 17.15
CA ARG A 98 1.76 -0.40 18.49
C ARG A 98 1.00 -1.12 19.59
N ALA A 99 -0.31 -1.34 19.42
CA ALA A 99 -1.13 -2.05 20.39
C ALA A 99 -0.64 -3.51 20.54
N GLU A 100 -0.43 -4.22 19.42
CA GLU A 100 0.11 -5.58 19.44
C GLU A 100 1.52 -5.66 20.06
N ALA A 101 2.36 -4.64 19.83
CA ALA A 101 3.67 -4.57 20.44
C ALA A 101 3.61 -4.31 21.95
N GLN A 102 2.63 -3.52 22.41
CA GLN A 102 2.39 -3.29 23.83
C GLN A 102 1.85 -4.53 24.54
N GLU A 103 0.90 -5.23 23.92
CA GLU A 103 0.33 -6.48 24.44
C GLU A 103 1.42 -7.54 24.63
N ARG A 104 2.26 -7.77 23.62
CA ARG A 104 3.42 -8.67 23.73
C ARG A 104 4.40 -8.30 24.84
N ARG A 105 4.60 -7.00 25.08
CA ARG A 105 5.45 -6.52 26.19
C ARG A 105 4.79 -6.74 27.54
N ALA A 106 3.49 -6.51 27.65
CA ALA A 106 2.72 -6.75 28.86
C ALA A 106 2.75 -8.24 29.24
N GLU A 107 2.48 -9.14 28.29
CA GLU A 107 2.58 -10.59 28.52
C GLU A 107 3.99 -11.01 28.97
N ALA A 108 5.03 -10.46 28.35
CA ALA A 108 6.41 -10.77 28.72
C ALA A 108 6.76 -10.26 30.14
N GLN A 109 6.18 -9.13 30.56
CA GLN A 109 6.35 -8.60 31.91
C GLN A 109 5.59 -9.44 32.93
N GLU A 110 4.35 -9.84 32.63
CA GLU A 110 3.54 -10.70 33.49
C GLU A 110 4.24 -12.04 33.75
N ARG A 111 4.75 -12.72 32.71
CA ARG A 111 5.53 -13.95 32.88
C ARG A 111 6.78 -13.77 33.75
N ARG A 112 7.43 -12.60 33.68
CA ARG A 112 8.59 -12.30 34.53
C ARG A 112 8.19 -12.06 35.98
N LEU A 113 7.05 -11.42 36.21
CA LEU A 113 6.50 -11.22 37.55
C LEU A 113 6.11 -12.56 38.17
N ASP A 114 5.43 -13.43 37.42
CA ASP A 114 5.08 -14.78 37.87
C ASP A 114 6.31 -15.61 38.26
N ASP A 115 7.37 -15.59 37.44
CA ASP A 115 8.61 -16.29 37.75
C ASP A 115 9.30 -15.69 38.99
N LEU A 116 9.29 -14.37 39.13
CA LEU A 116 9.86 -13.71 40.30
C LEU A 116 9.07 -14.04 41.57
N GLU A 117 7.74 -14.03 41.51
CA GLU A 117 6.87 -14.39 42.62
C GLU A 117 7.10 -15.83 43.07
N ARG A 118 7.24 -16.77 42.12
CA ARG A 118 7.60 -18.16 42.42
C ARG A 118 8.95 -18.25 43.13
N ARG A 119 9.97 -17.56 42.62
CA ARG A 119 11.31 -17.54 43.23
C ARG A 119 11.28 -16.98 44.65
N ILE A 120 10.55 -15.88 44.86
CA ILE A 120 10.38 -15.27 46.19
C ILE A 120 9.66 -16.23 47.12
N THR A 121 8.59 -16.89 46.67
CA THR A 121 7.85 -17.87 47.47
C THR A 121 8.73 -19.03 47.89
N VAL A 122 9.52 -19.58 46.96
CA VAL A 122 10.47 -20.66 47.25
C VAL A 122 11.54 -20.19 48.24
N ALA A 123 12.10 -19.00 48.04
CA ALA A 123 13.09 -18.42 48.95
C ALA A 123 12.51 -18.20 50.36
N ASN A 124 11.28 -17.70 50.46
CA ASN A 124 10.60 -17.43 51.72
C ASN A 124 10.30 -18.73 52.48
N ASN A 125 9.78 -19.75 51.78
CA ASN A 125 9.56 -21.07 52.38
C ASN A 125 10.87 -21.64 52.94
N ARG A 126 11.95 -21.61 52.15
CA ARG A 126 13.28 -22.06 52.59
C ARG A 126 13.81 -21.27 53.79
N PHE A 127 13.59 -19.96 53.81
CA PHE A 127 13.98 -19.11 54.95
C PHE A 127 13.29 -19.53 56.25
N PHE A 128 11.98 -19.79 56.22
CA PHE A 128 11.27 -20.28 57.40
C PHE A 128 11.67 -21.70 57.81
N VAL A 129 11.95 -22.58 56.86
CA VAL A 129 12.50 -23.91 57.15
C VAL A 129 13.85 -23.79 57.85
N LEU A 130 14.74 -22.90 57.38
CA LEU A 130 16.04 -22.63 58.01
C LEU A 130 15.90 -22.07 59.43
N LEU A 131 15.00 -21.12 59.64
CA LEU A 131 14.72 -20.58 60.98
C LEU A 131 14.22 -21.67 61.94
N GLY A 132 13.30 -22.54 61.47
CA GLY A 132 12.79 -23.67 62.24
C GLY A 132 13.90 -24.65 62.60
N TYR A 133 14.72 -25.04 61.63
CA TYR A 133 15.85 -25.94 61.84
C TYR A 133 16.87 -25.35 62.83
N THR A 134 17.21 -24.07 62.68
CA THR A 134 18.14 -23.39 63.58
C THR A 134 17.61 -23.37 65.02
N ARG A 135 16.30 -23.16 65.21
CA ARG A 135 15.67 -23.25 66.53
C ARG A 135 15.77 -24.65 67.12
N LEU A 136 15.54 -25.70 66.33
CA LEU A 136 15.70 -27.09 66.76
C LEU A 136 17.14 -27.37 67.21
N VAL A 137 18.13 -26.93 66.42
CA VAL A 137 19.55 -27.08 66.76
C VAL A 137 19.88 -26.36 68.07
N ILE A 138 19.42 -25.11 68.25
CA ILE A 138 19.63 -24.35 69.49
C ILE A 138 18.99 -25.06 70.68
N ASP A 139 17.78 -25.61 70.54
CA ASP A 139 17.11 -26.33 71.62
C ASP A 139 17.84 -27.63 72.00
N VAL A 140 18.38 -28.38 71.03
CA VAL A 140 19.23 -29.57 71.28
C VAL A 140 20.51 -29.17 72.00
N VAL A 141 21.21 -28.14 71.51
CA VAL A 141 22.43 -27.61 72.13
C VAL A 141 22.16 -27.08 73.53
N ARG A 142 21.01 -26.44 73.80
CA ARG A 142 20.63 -25.99 75.15
C ARG A 142 20.29 -27.13 76.10
N ARG A 143 19.80 -28.26 75.58
CA ARG A 143 19.41 -29.44 76.38
C ARG A 143 20.59 -30.33 76.77
N LEU A 144 21.76 -30.16 76.14
CA LEU A 144 23.07 -30.63 76.60
C LEU A 144 23.07 -31.98 77.34
N ASP A 145 22.49 -32.99 76.69
CA ASP A 145 23.11 -34.31 76.74
C ASP A 145 24.18 -34.29 75.64
N ALA A 146 25.45 -34.29 76.04
CA ALA A 146 26.59 -34.14 75.13
C ALA A 146 26.67 -35.24 74.04
N ASN A 147 25.87 -36.30 74.19
CA ASN A 147 25.79 -37.42 73.24
C ASN A 147 24.51 -37.42 72.39
N HIS A 148 23.67 -36.38 72.46
CA HIS A 148 22.44 -36.36 71.65
C HIS A 148 22.77 -36.09 70.18
N PRO A 149 22.30 -36.94 69.23
CA PRO A 149 22.57 -36.73 67.82
C PRO A 149 21.95 -35.42 67.35
N LEU A 150 22.69 -34.68 66.52
CA LEU A 150 22.18 -33.47 65.88
C LEU A 150 20.97 -33.82 64.99
N PRO A 151 19.96 -32.94 64.92
CA PRO A 151 18.82 -33.16 64.05
C PRO A 151 19.27 -33.20 62.59
N GLU A 152 18.64 -34.08 61.80
CA GLU A 152 18.94 -34.19 60.37
C GLU A 152 18.56 -32.91 59.63
N VAL A 153 19.38 -32.54 58.63
CA VAL A 153 19.15 -31.36 57.81
C VAL A 153 17.91 -31.57 56.93
N PRO A 154 16.90 -30.67 56.97
CA PRO A 154 15.72 -30.76 56.12
C PRO A 154 16.08 -30.85 54.63
N PRO A 155 15.38 -31.66 53.82
CA PRO A 155 15.69 -31.87 52.39
C PRO A 155 15.83 -30.56 51.62
N ASP A 156 14.95 -29.60 51.90
CA ASP A 156 14.93 -28.28 51.24
C ASP A 156 16.18 -27.43 51.48
N LEU A 157 17.01 -27.78 52.47
CA LEU A 157 18.25 -27.08 52.83
C LEU A 157 19.52 -27.88 52.52
N GLN A 158 19.41 -29.16 52.19
CA GLN A 158 20.56 -30.06 51.98
C GLN A 158 21.48 -29.58 50.86
N GLU A 159 20.90 -29.16 49.73
CA GLU A 159 21.65 -28.62 48.57
C GLU A 159 22.46 -27.37 48.94
N TRP A 160 21.92 -26.52 49.83
CA TRP A 160 22.53 -25.23 50.19
C TRP A 160 23.59 -25.35 51.30
N LEU A 161 23.44 -26.33 52.17
CA LEU A 161 24.37 -26.64 53.26
C LEU A 161 25.49 -27.62 52.82
N GLY A 162 25.53 -28.01 51.55
CA GLY A 162 26.56 -28.88 50.99
C GLY A 162 26.39 -30.37 51.34
N HIS A 163 25.16 -30.79 51.65
CA HIS A 163 24.80 -32.18 51.96
C HIS A 163 24.13 -32.89 50.77
N GLY A 164 24.56 -32.59 49.55
CA GLY A 164 24.08 -33.20 48.30
C GLY A 164 25.01 -34.28 47.76
#